data_AF-A0A3A4NSQ2-F1
#
_entry.id   AF-A0A3A4NSQ2-F1
#
_cell.length_a   1.000
_cell.length_b   1.000
_cell.length_c   1.000
_cell.angle_alpha   90.00
_cell.angle_beta   90.00
_cell.angle_gamma   90.00
#
_symmetry.space_group_name_H-M   'P 1'
#
loop_
_entity.id
_entity.type
_entity.pdbx_description
1 polymer ?
#
loop_
_entity_poly.entity_id
_entity_poly.type
_entity_poly.pdbx_seq_one_letter_code
_entity_poly.pdbx_strand_id
1 'polypeptide(L)'
;METTPSESLVAFRANVEAALLGKREAVHLALASFIAGGHILLEDVPGTGKTTLARALSAGISGTFRRIQFTSDLLPQDIVGVHILDADRKTFVFSPGPLFANVVLADEINRSNPRAQSALLEAMSERQVTVDNRTYRLPEPFLVIATQNPFEQHGTYPLPESQLDRFNLRLRLDYPDRESELRLIREDTLLTVRDGIPPVLFPEQVRALRAEVDRVTVRDPVIDYIQRIVAATRAHPAVRLGASPRAAIGLKSTSQALARLDGRDHVTPGDVRRAASAVLCHRVFPRGGGGGTETASAILEEVLSAVPAPL
;
A
#
# COMPACT_ATOMS: atom_id res chain seq x y z
N MET A 1 -10.58 22.50 -21.14
CA MET A 1 -10.04 21.31 -21.84
C MET A 1 -10.05 20.18 -20.85
N GLU A 2 -10.88 19.15 -21.06
CA GLU A 2 -10.82 17.94 -20.25
C GLU A 2 -9.50 17.22 -20.58
N THR A 3 -8.59 17.14 -19.61
CA THR A 3 -7.39 16.29 -19.73
C THR A 3 -7.83 14.83 -19.82
N THR A 4 -7.22 14.10 -20.74
CA THR A 4 -7.51 12.66 -20.90
C THR A 4 -7.11 11.89 -19.62
N PRO A 5 -7.72 10.74 -19.30
CA PRO A 5 -7.35 9.93 -18.13
C PRO A 5 -5.86 9.58 -18.06
N SER A 6 -5.23 9.41 -19.24
CA SER A 6 -3.79 9.15 -19.34
C SER A 6 -2.94 10.36 -18.96
N GLU A 7 -3.32 11.58 -19.37
CA GLU A 7 -2.61 12.81 -19.00
C GLU A 7 -2.73 13.09 -17.50
N SER A 8 -3.92 12.88 -16.93
CA SER A 8 -4.13 13.03 -15.48
C SER A 8 -3.31 12.02 -14.66
N LEU A 9 -3.14 10.78 -15.13
CA LEU A 9 -2.27 9.78 -14.49
C LEU A 9 -0.79 10.19 -14.54
N VAL A 10 -0.31 10.70 -15.67
CA VAL A 10 1.06 11.18 -15.83
C VAL A 10 1.31 12.38 -14.91
N ALA A 11 0.39 13.33 -14.86
CA ALA A 11 0.46 14.48 -13.96
C ALA A 11 0.42 14.04 -12.49
N PHE A 12 -0.44 13.07 -12.14
CA PHE A 12 -0.52 12.54 -10.78
C PHE A 12 0.80 11.91 -10.34
N ARG A 13 1.39 11.07 -11.19
CA ARG A 13 2.70 10.48 -10.91
C ARG A 13 3.77 11.56 -10.75
N ALA A 14 3.85 12.53 -11.66
CA ALA A 14 4.84 13.60 -11.60
C ALA A 14 4.72 14.41 -10.30
N ASN A 15 3.50 14.72 -9.85
CA ASN A 15 3.27 15.45 -8.60
C ASN A 15 3.75 14.66 -7.37
N VAL A 16 3.51 13.35 -7.33
CA VAL A 16 3.96 12.51 -6.21
C VAL A 16 5.48 12.31 -6.24
N GLU A 17 6.09 12.18 -7.42
CA GLU A 17 7.56 12.09 -7.57
C GLU A 17 8.26 13.40 -7.17
N ALA A 18 7.67 14.55 -7.50
CA ALA A 18 8.19 15.86 -7.08
C ALA A 18 8.15 16.03 -5.56
N ALA A 19 7.13 15.46 -4.91
CA ALA A 19 7.00 15.44 -3.47
C ALA A 19 7.98 14.49 -2.77
N LEU A 20 8.39 13.41 -3.44
CA LEU A 20 9.24 12.35 -2.88
C LEU A 20 10.51 12.14 -3.73
N LEU A 21 11.48 13.06 -3.55
CA LEU A 21 12.72 13.09 -4.33
C LEU A 21 13.53 11.80 -4.21
N GLY A 22 14.05 11.32 -5.35
CA GLY A 22 14.91 10.13 -5.44
C GLY A 22 14.19 8.79 -5.36
N LYS A 23 12.85 8.77 -5.22
CA LYS A 23 12.09 7.54 -4.91
C LYS A 23 11.11 7.12 -6.00
N ARG A 24 11.48 7.30 -7.27
CA ARG A 24 10.60 7.06 -8.43
C ARG A 24 9.96 5.66 -8.41
N GLU A 25 10.75 4.62 -8.16
CA GLU A 25 10.22 3.24 -8.18
C GLU A 25 9.21 2.99 -7.06
N ALA A 26 9.50 3.46 -5.85
CA ALA A 26 8.58 3.35 -4.72
C ALA A 26 7.28 4.13 -4.96
N VAL A 27 7.36 5.33 -5.55
CA VAL A 27 6.18 6.11 -5.97
C VAL A 27 5.37 5.36 -7.00
N HIS A 28 6.02 4.79 -8.02
CA HIS A 28 5.35 4.07 -9.09
C HIS A 28 4.63 2.82 -8.56
N LEU A 29 5.28 2.02 -7.70
CA LEU A 29 4.66 0.88 -7.03
C LEU A 29 3.52 1.29 -6.09
N ALA A 30 3.68 2.38 -5.34
CA ALA A 30 2.63 2.90 -4.47
C ALA A 30 1.39 3.33 -5.25
N LEU A 31 1.58 4.04 -6.37
CA LEU A 31 0.50 4.40 -7.29
C LEU A 31 -0.16 3.17 -7.89
N ALA A 32 0.63 2.17 -8.31
CA ALA A 32 0.12 0.91 -8.85
C ALA A 32 -0.78 0.20 -7.83
N SER A 33 -0.33 0.10 -6.58
CA SER A 33 -1.15 -0.45 -5.50
C SER A 33 -2.42 0.36 -5.28
N PHE A 34 -2.34 1.69 -5.32
CA PHE A 34 -3.49 2.55 -5.07
C PHE A 34 -4.59 2.38 -6.14
N ILE A 35 -4.23 2.43 -7.41
CA ILE A 35 -5.18 2.26 -8.52
C ILE A 35 -5.67 0.82 -8.65
N ALA A 36 -4.87 -0.18 -8.27
CA ALA A 36 -5.30 -1.57 -8.12
C ALA A 36 -6.21 -1.80 -6.89
N GLY A 37 -6.37 -0.79 -6.02
CA GLY A 37 -7.18 -0.88 -4.81
C GLY A 37 -6.55 -1.68 -3.67
N GLY A 38 -5.24 -1.87 -3.71
CA GLY A 38 -4.46 -2.50 -2.64
C GLY A 38 -4.07 -1.54 -1.52
N HIS A 39 -3.48 -2.11 -0.48
CA HIS A 39 -2.93 -1.40 0.67
C HIS A 39 -1.42 -1.61 0.78
N ILE A 40 -0.72 -0.67 1.40
CA ILE A 40 0.74 -0.62 1.42
C ILE A 40 1.24 -0.75 2.85
N LEU A 41 2.22 -1.62 3.06
CA LEU A 41 3.02 -1.69 4.27
C LEU A 41 4.38 -1.04 4.02
N LEU A 42 4.72 0.01 4.76
CA LEU A 42 6.00 0.69 4.69
C LEU A 42 6.90 0.24 5.84
N GLU A 43 7.95 -0.47 5.50
CA GLU A 43 9.05 -0.73 6.42
C GLU A 43 10.10 0.35 6.25
N ASP A 44 10.29 1.17 7.27
CA ASP A 44 11.39 2.13 7.20
C ASP A 44 11.67 2.78 8.54
N VAL A 45 12.84 3.40 8.59
CA VAL A 45 13.25 4.28 9.68
C VAL A 45 12.50 5.63 9.64
N PRO A 46 12.42 6.35 10.76
CA PRO A 46 11.83 7.69 10.81
C PRO A 46 12.48 8.67 9.83
N GLY A 47 11.69 9.61 9.29
CA GLY A 47 12.19 10.70 8.44
C GLY A 47 12.29 10.38 6.94
N THR A 48 11.84 9.21 6.49
CA THR A 48 11.98 8.72 5.10
C THR A 48 10.87 9.18 4.14
N GLY A 49 10.03 10.14 4.55
CA GLY A 49 8.99 10.71 3.68
C GLY A 49 7.68 9.91 3.59
N LYS A 50 7.40 9.00 4.54
CA LYS A 50 6.14 8.23 4.64
C LYS A 50 4.90 9.13 4.65
N THR A 51 4.92 10.16 5.50
CA THR A 51 3.83 11.15 5.59
C THR A 51 3.70 11.95 4.30
N THR A 52 4.83 12.27 3.66
CA THR A 52 4.87 12.99 2.39
C THR A 52 4.20 12.19 1.29
N LEU A 53 4.53 10.90 1.15
CA LEU A 53 3.89 9.99 0.19
C LEU A 53 2.37 9.92 0.42
N ALA A 54 1.94 9.69 1.65
CA ALA A 54 0.51 9.53 1.97
C ALA A 54 -0.29 10.82 1.70
N ARG A 55 0.26 11.98 2.07
CA ARG A 55 -0.34 13.28 1.75
C ARG A 55 -0.38 13.54 0.25
N ALA A 56 0.70 13.21 -0.47
CA ALA A 56 0.78 13.41 -1.91
C ALA A 56 -0.25 12.59 -2.69
N LEU A 57 -0.43 11.33 -2.31
CA LEU A 57 -1.45 10.46 -2.89
C LEU A 57 -2.87 10.99 -2.63
N SER A 58 -3.13 11.50 -1.43
CA SER A 58 -4.44 12.06 -1.07
C SER A 58 -4.72 13.38 -1.80
N ALA A 59 -3.77 14.32 -1.78
CA ALA A 59 -3.90 15.63 -2.39
C ALA A 59 -4.08 15.54 -3.92
N GLY A 60 -3.35 14.65 -4.58
CA GLY A 60 -3.45 14.48 -6.03
C GLY A 60 -4.82 14.00 -6.51
N ILE A 61 -5.64 13.42 -5.62
CA ILE A 61 -6.99 12.94 -5.95
C ILE A 61 -8.12 13.79 -5.33
N SER A 62 -7.82 14.99 -4.82
CA SER A 62 -8.78 15.80 -4.05
C SER A 62 -9.42 15.03 -2.88
N GLY A 63 -8.70 14.05 -2.34
CA GLY A 63 -9.21 13.13 -1.34
C GLY A 63 -9.05 13.66 0.07
N THR A 64 -9.65 12.95 1.01
CA THR A 64 -9.45 13.17 2.44
C THR A 64 -8.25 12.37 2.95
N PHE A 65 -7.47 12.98 3.84
CA PHE A 65 -6.32 12.37 4.49
C PHE A 65 -6.53 12.31 6.01
N ARG A 66 -6.26 11.16 6.61
CA ARG A 66 -6.18 11.00 8.06
C ARG A 66 -4.92 10.25 8.46
N ARG A 67 -4.38 10.63 9.62
CA ARG A 67 -3.23 9.97 10.23
C ARG A 67 -3.66 9.40 11.57
N ILE A 68 -3.29 8.15 11.82
CA ILE A 68 -3.53 7.43 13.07
C ILE A 68 -2.16 7.00 13.59
N GLN A 69 -1.82 7.41 14.80
CA GLN A 69 -0.64 6.93 15.50
C GLN A 69 -1.03 5.70 16.31
N PHE A 70 -0.42 4.56 16.05
CA PHE A 70 -0.69 3.34 16.81
C PHE A 70 0.10 3.38 18.11
N THR A 71 -0.62 3.43 19.23
CA THR A 71 -0.09 3.38 20.59
C THR A 71 -0.62 2.14 21.30
N SER A 72 0.01 1.76 22.41
CA SER A 72 -0.35 0.55 23.17
C SER A 72 -1.76 0.60 23.77
N ASP A 73 -2.26 1.80 24.05
CA ASP A 73 -3.57 2.11 24.61
C ASP A 73 -4.65 2.39 23.58
N LEU A 74 -4.31 2.45 22.29
CA LEU A 74 -5.27 2.69 21.21
C LEU A 74 -6.37 1.61 21.22
N LEU A 75 -7.63 2.05 21.21
CA LEU A 75 -8.79 1.16 21.18
C LEU A 75 -9.33 1.01 19.75
N PRO A 76 -9.95 -0.14 19.40
CA PRO A 76 -10.62 -0.31 18.11
C PRO A 76 -11.59 0.83 17.75
N GLN A 77 -12.32 1.33 18.74
CA GLN A 77 -13.31 2.39 18.58
C GLN A 77 -12.70 3.75 18.18
N ASP A 78 -11.44 4.00 18.58
CA ASP A 78 -10.72 5.23 18.20
C ASP A 78 -10.31 5.20 16.72
N ILE A 79 -10.34 4.02 16.10
CA ILE A 79 -10.04 3.78 14.69
C ILE A 79 -11.33 3.78 13.86
N VAL A 80 -12.32 2.98 14.27
CA VAL A 80 -13.56 2.77 13.49
C VAL A 80 -14.61 3.86 13.75
N GLY A 81 -14.62 4.51 14.91
CA GLY A 81 -15.65 5.45 15.33
C GLY A 81 -16.58 4.90 16.39
N VAL A 82 -17.43 5.78 16.92
CA VAL A 82 -18.30 5.51 18.07
C VAL A 82 -19.65 6.19 17.90
N HIS A 83 -20.67 5.71 18.60
CA HIS A 83 -21.91 6.44 18.78
C HIS A 83 -21.79 7.43 19.94
N ILE A 84 -21.96 8.72 19.67
CA ILE A 84 -21.97 9.79 20.69
C ILE A 84 -23.39 10.31 20.90
N LEU A 85 -23.72 10.72 22.12
CA LEU A 85 -25.01 11.36 22.40
C LEU A 85 -25.00 12.78 21.82
N ASP A 86 -25.84 13.01 20.82
CA ASP A 86 -26.17 14.36 20.36
C ASP A 86 -27.15 14.97 21.38
N ALA A 87 -26.68 15.97 22.14
CA ALA A 87 -27.43 16.57 23.24
C ALA A 87 -28.69 17.31 22.77
N ASP A 88 -28.65 17.91 21.57
CA ASP A 88 -29.77 18.65 20.99
C ASP A 88 -30.85 17.69 20.50
N ARG A 89 -30.45 16.61 19.83
CA ARG A 89 -31.37 15.59 19.31
C ARG A 89 -31.79 14.57 20.36
N LYS A 90 -31.07 14.49 21.48
CA LYS A 90 -31.19 13.43 22.51
C LYS A 90 -31.12 12.02 21.91
N THR A 91 -30.28 11.85 20.88
CA THR A 91 -30.10 10.59 20.16
C THR A 91 -28.63 10.25 20.01
N PHE A 92 -28.31 8.96 19.99
CA PHE A 92 -26.98 8.50 19.66
C PHE A 92 -26.72 8.62 18.15
N VAL A 93 -25.77 9.47 17.75
CA VAL A 93 -25.34 9.67 16.37
C VAL A 93 -23.97 9.06 16.15
N PHE A 94 -23.75 8.47 14.98
CA PHE A 94 -22.46 7.90 14.64
C PHE A 94 -21.45 9.00 14.40
N SER A 95 -20.36 8.99 15.16
CA SER A 95 -19.18 9.83 14.95
C SER A 95 -18.12 8.97 14.24
N PRO A 96 -17.87 9.19 12.94
CA PRO A 96 -16.94 8.37 12.18
C PRO A 96 -15.51 8.53 12.70
N GLY A 97 -14.80 7.40 12.80
CA GLY A 97 -13.39 7.37 13.15
C GLY A 97 -12.49 7.82 11.98
N PRO A 98 -11.17 7.88 12.21
CA PRO A 98 -10.19 8.29 11.20
C PRO A 98 -10.12 7.37 9.97
N LEU A 99 -10.70 6.15 10.01
CA LEU A 99 -10.83 5.29 8.83
C LEU A 99 -11.74 5.87 7.74
N PHE A 100 -12.62 6.81 8.06
CA PHE A 100 -13.50 7.45 7.08
C PHE A 100 -12.76 8.55 6.30
N ALA A 101 -11.69 8.15 5.63
CA ALA A 101 -10.90 9.00 4.74
C ALA A 101 -10.41 8.22 3.52
N ASN A 102 -10.11 8.91 2.41
CA ASN A 102 -9.65 8.25 1.19
C ASN A 102 -8.24 7.67 1.35
N VAL A 103 -7.37 8.36 2.07
CA VAL A 103 -6.01 7.89 2.40
C VAL A 103 -5.80 7.96 3.91
N VAL A 104 -5.46 6.83 4.52
CA VAL A 104 -5.18 6.69 5.94
C VAL A 104 -3.72 6.28 6.11
N LEU A 105 -2.94 7.10 6.82
CA LEU A 105 -1.61 6.73 7.29
C LEU A 105 -1.73 6.14 8.71
N ALA A 106 -1.48 4.85 8.84
CA ALA A 106 -1.45 4.15 10.13
C ALA A 106 0.02 3.97 10.56
N ASP A 107 0.50 4.86 11.42
CA ASP A 107 1.90 4.85 11.85
C ASP A 107 2.17 3.86 12.97
N GLU A 108 3.26 3.10 12.85
CA GLU A 108 3.80 2.19 13.85
C GLU A 108 2.78 1.13 14.31
N ILE A 109 2.12 0.47 13.35
CA ILE A 109 1.01 -0.45 13.64
C ILE A 109 1.40 -1.60 14.57
N ASN A 110 2.69 -1.95 14.61
CA ASN A 110 3.25 -2.94 15.53
C ASN A 110 3.35 -2.45 16.98
N ARG A 111 3.07 -1.18 17.32
CA ARG A 111 3.07 -0.68 18.71
C ARG A 111 1.72 -0.81 19.42
N SER A 112 0.65 -1.12 18.69
CA SER A 112 -0.68 -1.29 19.28
C SER A 112 -1.03 -2.76 19.52
N ASN A 113 -2.00 -2.98 20.41
CA ASN A 113 -2.49 -4.30 20.74
C ASN A 113 -3.15 -5.01 19.52
N PRO A 114 -3.23 -6.35 19.52
CA PRO A 114 -3.80 -7.11 18.41
C PRO A 114 -5.26 -6.78 18.06
N ARG A 115 -6.06 -6.25 19.01
CA ARG A 115 -7.46 -5.89 18.76
C ARG A 115 -7.56 -4.63 17.90
N ALA A 116 -6.77 -3.61 18.20
CA ALA A 116 -6.69 -2.38 17.40
C ALA A 116 -6.13 -2.66 16.00
N GLN A 117 -5.08 -3.49 15.89
CA GLN A 117 -4.57 -3.96 14.61
C GLN A 117 -5.67 -4.67 13.79
N SER A 118 -6.41 -5.58 14.42
CA SER A 118 -7.48 -6.34 13.76
C SER A 118 -8.58 -5.44 13.23
N ALA A 119 -8.97 -4.40 13.98
CA ALA A 119 -10.00 -3.44 13.54
C ALA A 119 -9.61 -2.71 12.24
N LEU A 120 -8.35 -2.26 12.13
CA LEU A 120 -7.82 -1.68 10.89
C LEU A 120 -7.83 -2.70 9.73
N LEU A 121 -7.36 -3.92 9.99
CA LEU A 121 -7.14 -4.95 8.97
C LEU A 121 -8.46 -5.58 8.45
N GLU A 122 -9.48 -5.64 9.31
CA GLU A 122 -10.84 -5.99 8.95
C GLU A 122 -11.44 -4.92 8.04
N ALA A 123 -11.35 -3.64 8.44
CA ALA A 123 -11.83 -2.52 7.64
C ALA A 123 -11.15 -2.44 6.25
N MET A 124 -9.85 -2.76 6.18
CA MET A 124 -9.11 -2.92 4.91
C MET A 124 -9.68 -4.02 4.03
N SER A 125 -10.03 -5.17 4.62
CA SER A 125 -10.51 -6.34 3.87
C SER A 125 -11.95 -6.15 3.39
N GLU A 126 -12.82 -5.65 4.26
CA GLU A 126 -14.27 -5.56 4.03
C GLU A 126 -14.68 -4.23 3.39
N ARG A 127 -13.81 -3.21 3.42
CA ARG A 127 -14.11 -1.83 2.98
C ARG A 127 -15.34 -1.21 3.68
N GLN A 128 -15.66 -1.70 4.86
CA GLN A 128 -16.75 -1.25 5.70
C GLN A 128 -16.41 -1.54 7.17
N VAL A 129 -17.10 -0.87 8.08
CA VAL A 129 -17.01 -1.12 9.52
C VAL A 129 -18.40 -1.34 10.09
N THR A 130 -18.51 -2.21 11.09
CA THR A 130 -19.77 -2.43 11.81
C THR A 130 -19.63 -1.95 13.24
N VAL A 131 -20.51 -1.04 13.64
CA VAL A 131 -20.58 -0.48 15.00
C VAL A 131 -22.02 -0.60 15.48
N ASP A 132 -22.23 -1.21 16.65
CA ASP A 132 -23.55 -1.41 17.26
C ASP A 132 -24.62 -2.00 16.29
N ASN A 133 -24.25 -3.06 15.56
CA ASN A 133 -25.08 -3.73 14.55
C ASN A 133 -25.46 -2.88 13.33
N ARG A 134 -24.79 -1.74 13.11
CA ARG A 134 -24.94 -0.93 11.89
C ARG A 134 -23.65 -0.93 11.10
N THR A 135 -23.76 -1.23 9.81
CA THR A 135 -22.62 -1.27 8.89
C THR A 135 -22.51 0.06 8.14
N TYR A 136 -21.32 0.63 8.15
CA TYR A 136 -20.96 1.88 7.48
C TYR A 136 -19.88 1.61 6.44
N ARG A 137 -20.12 2.01 5.19
CA ARG A 137 -19.14 1.86 4.11
C ARG A 137 -18.04 2.92 4.22
N LEU A 138 -16.81 2.53 3.92
CA LEU A 138 -15.69 3.46 3.84
C LEU A 138 -15.72 4.23 2.51
N PRO A 139 -15.07 5.41 2.43
CA PRO A 139 -14.98 6.18 1.19
C PRO A 139 -14.34 5.40 0.04
N GLU A 140 -14.73 5.66 -1.20
CA GLU A 140 -14.06 5.10 -2.37
C GLU A 140 -13.38 6.22 -3.18
N PRO A 141 -12.07 6.12 -3.48
CA PRO A 141 -11.15 5.04 -3.12
C PRO A 141 -10.75 5.09 -1.64
N PHE A 142 -10.35 3.92 -1.11
CA PHE A 142 -9.83 3.73 0.25
C PHE A 142 -8.43 3.11 0.18
N LEU A 143 -7.43 3.81 0.69
CA LEU A 143 -6.04 3.36 0.79
C LEU A 143 -5.54 3.48 2.22
N VAL A 144 -5.12 2.37 2.81
CA VAL A 144 -4.31 2.35 4.02
C VAL A 144 -2.83 2.22 3.64
N ILE A 145 -2.03 3.13 4.18
CA ILE A 145 -0.57 3.04 4.22
C ILE A 145 -0.21 2.80 5.68
N ALA A 146 0.16 1.58 6.01
CA ALA A 146 0.62 1.24 7.35
C ALA A 146 2.14 1.32 7.44
N THR A 147 2.69 1.68 8.60
CA THR A 147 4.13 1.73 8.81
C THR A 147 4.54 0.83 9.95
N GLN A 148 5.70 0.19 9.82
CA GLN A 148 6.33 -0.60 10.88
C GLN A 148 7.79 -0.20 11.00
N ASN A 149 8.25 -0.10 12.25
CA ASN A 149 9.66 0.08 12.56
C ASN A 149 10.25 -1.29 12.94
N PRO A 150 11.12 -1.89 12.10
CA PRO A 150 11.67 -3.22 12.36
C PRO A 150 12.69 -3.25 13.51
N PHE A 151 13.23 -2.08 13.91
CA PHE A 151 14.27 -1.99 14.94
C PHE A 151 13.73 -1.85 16.36
N GLU A 152 12.43 -1.61 16.53
CA GLU A 152 11.81 -1.38 17.83
C GLU A 152 11.35 -2.71 18.45
N GLN A 153 12.17 -3.27 19.34
CA GLN A 153 11.93 -4.59 19.94
C GLN A 153 11.13 -4.56 21.26
N HIS A 154 11.02 -3.39 21.91
CA HIS A 154 10.35 -3.28 23.21
C HIS A 154 8.89 -2.82 23.05
N GLY A 155 7.95 -3.61 23.56
CA GLY A 155 6.53 -3.25 23.57
C GLY A 155 5.84 -3.32 22.21
N THR A 156 6.36 -4.13 21.28
CA THR A 156 5.76 -4.32 19.96
C THR A 156 5.03 -5.67 19.83
N TYR A 157 3.93 -5.64 19.08
CA TYR A 157 3.10 -6.78 18.71
C TYR A 157 3.28 -7.02 17.21
N PRO A 158 4.12 -7.99 16.79
CA PRO A 158 4.33 -8.26 15.37
C PRO A 158 3.03 -8.74 14.72
N LEU A 159 2.84 -8.36 13.45
CA LEU A 159 1.70 -8.87 12.70
C LEU A 159 1.89 -10.36 12.39
N PRO A 160 0.88 -11.20 12.63
CA PRO A 160 0.85 -12.57 12.13
C PRO A 160 0.96 -12.63 10.61
N GLU A 161 1.45 -13.75 10.08
CA GLU A 161 1.60 -13.96 8.62
C GLU A 161 0.27 -13.76 7.86
N SER A 162 -0.83 -14.21 8.45
CA SER A 162 -2.18 -14.05 7.89
C SER A 162 -2.63 -12.59 7.80
N GLN A 163 -2.11 -11.72 8.67
CA GLN A 163 -2.39 -10.28 8.66
C GLN A 163 -1.52 -9.55 7.64
N LEU A 164 -0.25 -9.92 7.53
CA LEU A 164 0.64 -9.38 6.49
C LEU A 164 0.10 -9.63 5.09
N ASP A 165 -0.48 -10.81 4.82
CA ASP A 165 -1.04 -11.18 3.51
C ASP A 165 -2.14 -10.23 3.01
N ARG A 166 -2.79 -9.46 3.91
CA ARG A 166 -3.81 -8.45 3.58
C ARG A 166 -3.23 -7.19 2.92
N PHE A 167 -1.94 -6.91 3.09
CA PHE A 167 -1.28 -5.83 2.37
C PHE A 167 -0.94 -6.27 0.96
N ASN A 168 -1.24 -5.43 -0.03
CA ASN A 168 -0.92 -5.72 -1.42
C ASN A 168 0.58 -5.67 -1.64
N LEU A 169 1.21 -4.59 -1.16
CA LEU A 169 2.65 -4.35 -1.25
C LEU A 169 3.29 -4.13 0.11
N ARG A 170 4.55 -4.51 0.22
CA ARG A 170 5.49 -4.02 1.21
C ARG A 170 6.60 -3.26 0.50
N LEU A 171 6.81 -2.01 0.89
CA LEU A 171 7.79 -1.11 0.29
C LEU A 171 8.75 -0.59 1.36
N ARG A 172 9.98 -0.28 0.94
CA ARG A 172 10.96 0.50 1.69
C ARG A 172 11.12 1.83 0.97
N LEU A 173 11.16 2.93 1.71
CA LEU A 173 11.40 4.25 1.12
C LEU A 173 12.89 4.61 1.19
N ASP A 174 13.69 3.99 2.06
CA ASP A 174 15.14 4.21 2.28
C ASP A 174 15.52 5.69 2.41
N TYR A 175 16.80 6.00 2.65
CA TYR A 175 17.25 7.39 2.54
C TYR A 175 17.33 7.80 1.07
N PRO A 176 17.02 9.07 0.73
CA PRO A 176 17.23 9.57 -0.62
C PRO A 176 18.71 9.44 -1.01
N ASP A 177 18.98 9.32 -2.31
CA ASP A 177 20.34 9.41 -2.82
C ASP A 177 20.96 10.77 -2.50
N ARG A 178 22.29 10.85 -2.53
CA ARG A 178 23.04 12.06 -2.17
C ARG A 178 22.57 13.31 -2.92
N GLU A 179 22.23 13.21 -4.21
CA GLU A 179 21.82 14.36 -4.99
C GLU A 179 20.43 14.84 -4.54
N SER A 180 19.50 13.91 -4.36
CA SER A 180 18.17 14.18 -3.82
C SER A 180 18.23 14.75 -2.40
N GLU A 181 19.10 14.23 -1.53
CA GLU A 181 19.30 14.72 -0.16
C GLU A 181 19.86 16.15 -0.15
N LEU A 182 20.88 16.43 -0.97
CA LEU A 182 21.42 17.78 -1.13
C LEU A 182 20.37 18.77 -1.61
N ARG A 183 19.45 18.35 -2.48
CA ARG A 183 18.33 19.19 -2.91
C ARG A 183 17.36 19.46 -1.76
N LEU A 184 16.98 18.45 -0.98
CA LEU A 184 16.13 18.62 0.20
C LEU A 184 16.72 19.62 1.20
N ILE A 185 18.05 19.55 1.43
CA ILE A 185 18.77 20.47 2.33
C ILE A 185 18.79 21.90 1.77
N ARG A 186 18.94 22.08 0.46
CA ARG A 186 19.03 23.39 -0.18
C ARG A 186 17.69 24.10 -0.32
N GLU A 187 16.66 23.33 -0.64
CA GLU A 187 15.34 23.83 -1.01
C GLU A 187 14.39 23.88 0.21
N ASP A 188 14.82 23.42 1.39
CA ASP A 188 13.99 23.24 2.60
C ASP A 188 12.64 22.54 2.31
N THR A 189 12.64 21.65 1.31
CA THR A 189 11.41 21.15 0.64
C THR A 189 10.52 20.32 1.57
N LEU A 190 11.05 19.85 2.70
CA LEU A 190 10.29 19.11 3.71
C LEU A 190 9.10 19.92 4.26
N LEU A 191 9.19 21.26 4.23
CA LEU A 191 8.14 22.14 4.74
C LEU A 191 7.14 22.56 3.65
N THR A 192 7.56 22.69 2.39
CA THR A 192 6.72 23.20 1.27
C THR A 192 5.75 22.18 0.69
N VAL A 193 6.02 20.87 0.83
CA VAL A 193 5.06 19.82 0.41
C VAL A 193 3.82 19.75 1.31
N ARG A 194 3.79 20.48 2.44
CA ARG A 194 2.63 20.51 3.34
C ARG A 194 1.35 21.07 2.71
N ASP A 195 1.46 21.99 1.75
CA ASP A 195 0.34 22.88 1.37
C ASP A 195 0.02 22.99 -0.14
N GLY A 196 0.65 22.22 -1.04
CA GLY A 196 0.60 22.60 -2.47
C GLY A 196 0.73 21.51 -3.53
N ILE A 197 0.22 20.31 -3.31
CA ILE A 197 0.07 19.35 -4.44
C ILE A 197 -1.27 19.67 -5.11
N PRO A 198 -1.26 20.23 -6.34
CA PRO A 198 -2.50 20.55 -7.02
C PRO A 198 -3.26 19.25 -7.30
N PRO A 199 -4.57 19.22 -7.02
CA PRO A 199 -5.39 18.07 -7.36
C PRO A 199 -5.42 17.92 -8.89
N VAL A 200 -5.17 16.70 -9.35
CA VAL A 200 -5.20 16.35 -10.78
C VAL A 200 -6.30 15.33 -11.11
N LEU A 201 -6.84 14.70 -10.05
CA LEU A 201 -7.93 13.75 -10.10
C LEU A 201 -8.94 14.05 -8.98
N PHE A 202 -10.13 13.49 -9.13
CA PHE A 202 -11.15 13.35 -8.10
C PHE A 202 -11.33 11.87 -7.71
N PRO A 203 -11.89 11.55 -6.53
CA PRO A 203 -12.13 10.18 -6.08
C PRO A 203 -12.83 9.28 -7.12
N GLU A 204 -13.81 9.83 -7.83
CA GLU A 204 -14.61 9.14 -8.84
C GLU A 204 -13.76 8.74 -10.05
N GLN A 205 -12.79 9.57 -10.42
CA GLN A 205 -11.87 9.27 -11.52
C GLN A 205 -10.90 8.15 -11.13
N VAL A 206 -10.44 8.11 -9.87
CA VAL A 206 -9.63 6.98 -9.38
C VAL A 206 -10.42 5.67 -9.41
N ARG A 207 -11.72 5.73 -9.08
CA ARG A 207 -12.61 4.58 -9.22
C ARG A 207 -12.75 4.13 -10.67
N ALA A 208 -12.88 5.06 -11.61
CA ALA A 208 -12.89 4.73 -13.04
C ALA A 208 -11.56 4.10 -13.50
N LEU A 209 -10.42 4.65 -13.05
CA LEU A 209 -9.08 4.11 -13.33
C LEU A 209 -8.92 2.67 -12.82
N ARG A 210 -9.49 2.34 -11.65
CA ARG A 210 -9.50 0.95 -11.17
C ARG A 210 -10.22 0.00 -12.13
N ALA A 211 -11.38 0.41 -12.64
CA ALA A 211 -12.10 -0.38 -13.63
C ALA A 211 -11.32 -0.53 -14.96
N GLU A 212 -10.50 0.46 -15.32
CA GLU A 212 -9.59 0.35 -16.47
C GLU A 212 -8.44 -0.62 -16.19
N VAL A 213 -7.85 -0.59 -15.00
CA VAL A 213 -6.82 -1.55 -14.57
C VAL A 213 -7.34 -2.99 -14.66
N ASP A 214 -8.57 -3.24 -14.21
CA ASP A 214 -9.18 -4.57 -14.29
C ASP A 214 -9.36 -5.07 -15.74
N ARG A 215 -9.44 -4.15 -16.72
CA ARG A 215 -9.57 -4.46 -18.15
C ARG A 215 -8.23 -4.65 -18.86
N VAL A 216 -7.10 -4.34 -18.22
CA VAL A 216 -5.77 -4.57 -18.81
C VAL A 216 -5.59 -6.07 -19.07
N THR A 217 -5.24 -6.42 -20.30
CA THR A 217 -5.18 -7.80 -20.76
C THR A 217 -4.03 -8.55 -20.08
N VAL A 218 -4.33 -9.68 -19.44
CA VAL A 218 -3.34 -10.63 -18.93
C VAL A 218 -3.49 -11.92 -19.72
N ARG A 219 -2.54 -12.21 -20.60
CA ARG A 219 -2.57 -13.40 -21.45
C ARG A 219 -2.17 -14.65 -20.66
N ASP A 220 -2.66 -15.81 -21.09
CA ASP A 220 -2.39 -17.09 -20.42
C ASP A 220 -0.90 -17.37 -20.13
N PRO A 221 0.06 -17.09 -21.04
CA PRO A 221 1.49 -17.28 -20.73
C PRO A 221 1.98 -16.45 -19.53
N VAL A 222 1.40 -15.27 -19.32
CA VAL A 222 1.72 -14.40 -18.18
C VAL A 222 1.05 -14.91 -16.90
N ILE A 223 -0.19 -15.40 -16.99
CA ILE A 223 -0.89 -16.04 -15.86
C ILE A 223 -0.12 -17.28 -15.38
N ASP A 224 0.29 -18.13 -16.33
CA ASP A 224 1.15 -19.28 -16.07
C ASP A 224 2.49 -18.87 -15.46
N TYR A 225 3.12 -17.80 -15.96
CA TYR A 225 4.35 -17.27 -15.38
C TYR A 225 4.20 -16.82 -13.92
N ILE A 226 3.11 -16.10 -13.58
CA ILE A 226 2.77 -15.73 -12.20
C ILE A 226 2.60 -16.98 -11.33
N GLN A 227 1.89 -18.00 -11.84
CA GLN A 227 1.67 -19.25 -11.13
C GLN A 227 3.00 -19.98 -10.86
N ARG A 228 3.89 -20.07 -11.87
CA ARG A 228 5.19 -20.72 -11.75
C ARG A 228 6.09 -20.03 -10.72
N ILE A 229 6.10 -18.70 -10.66
CA ILE A 229 6.81 -17.95 -9.62
C ILE A 229 6.28 -18.35 -8.24
N VAL A 230 4.96 -18.29 -8.04
CA VAL A 230 4.34 -18.59 -6.75
C VAL A 230 4.57 -20.06 -6.35
N ALA A 231 4.46 -21.01 -7.29
CA ALA A 231 4.76 -22.41 -7.06
C ALA A 231 6.23 -22.63 -6.66
N ALA A 232 7.17 -21.95 -7.33
CA ALA A 232 8.59 -22.02 -7.01
C ALA A 232 8.88 -21.52 -5.58
N THR A 233 8.20 -20.47 -5.10
CA THR A 233 8.36 -20.04 -3.69
C THR A 233 7.93 -21.13 -2.69
N ARG A 234 6.92 -21.93 -3.02
CA ARG A 234 6.41 -23.01 -2.14
C ARG A 234 7.32 -24.24 -2.15
N ALA A 235 7.97 -24.50 -3.27
CA ALA A 235 8.89 -25.63 -3.45
C ALA A 235 10.31 -25.31 -2.96
N HIS A 236 10.63 -24.04 -2.68
CA HIS A 236 11.98 -23.62 -2.34
C HIS A 236 12.47 -24.24 -1.01
N PRO A 237 13.67 -24.86 -0.97
CA PRO A 237 14.15 -25.58 0.22
C PRO A 237 14.43 -24.67 1.42
N ALA A 238 14.70 -23.38 1.20
CA ALA A 238 14.86 -22.41 2.29
C ALA A 238 13.54 -21.82 2.81
N VAL A 239 12.39 -22.17 2.23
CA VAL A 239 11.08 -21.57 2.57
C VAL A 239 10.28 -22.49 3.49
N ARG A 240 9.78 -21.95 4.60
CA ARG A 240 8.85 -22.61 5.52
C ARG A 240 7.41 -22.49 5.02
N LEU A 241 7.04 -21.30 4.56
CA LEU A 241 5.72 -20.98 4.02
C LEU A 241 5.88 -20.09 2.79
N GLY A 242 5.49 -20.61 1.63
CA GLY A 242 5.54 -19.88 0.35
C GLY A 242 4.31 -19.01 0.10
N ALA A 243 4.33 -18.30 -1.02
CA ALA A 243 3.32 -17.30 -1.34
C ALA A 243 1.90 -17.91 -1.52
N SER A 244 0.88 -17.24 -0.97
CA SER A 244 -0.53 -17.66 -1.00
C SER A 244 -1.17 -17.48 -2.39
N PRO A 245 -2.38 -18.03 -2.65
CA PRO A 245 -3.16 -17.66 -3.85
C PRO A 245 -3.47 -16.15 -3.91
N ARG A 246 -3.65 -15.50 -2.76
CA ARG A 246 -3.83 -14.04 -2.67
C ARG A 246 -2.60 -13.29 -3.18
N ALA A 247 -1.40 -13.84 -2.95
CA ALA A 247 -0.16 -13.32 -3.50
C ALA A 247 -0.16 -13.32 -5.05
N ALA A 248 -0.65 -14.40 -5.67
CA ALA A 248 -0.76 -14.50 -7.13
C ALA A 248 -1.75 -13.47 -7.69
N ILE A 249 -2.90 -13.29 -7.01
CA ILE A 249 -3.91 -12.29 -7.39
C ILE A 249 -3.34 -10.87 -7.25
N GLY A 250 -2.66 -10.58 -6.13
CA GLY A 250 -2.00 -9.30 -5.90
C GLY A 250 -0.88 -9.02 -6.90
N LEU A 251 -0.14 -10.05 -7.32
CA LEU A 251 0.90 -9.91 -8.34
C LEU A 251 0.29 -9.58 -9.70
N LYS A 252 -0.80 -10.26 -10.08
CA LYS A 252 -1.57 -9.97 -11.30
C LYS A 252 -2.10 -8.52 -11.29
N SER A 253 -2.85 -8.13 -10.25
CA SER A 253 -3.48 -6.81 -10.21
C SER A 253 -2.46 -5.68 -10.15
N THR A 254 -1.36 -5.85 -9.43
CA THR A 254 -0.26 -4.89 -9.41
C THR A 254 0.41 -4.79 -10.79
N SER A 255 0.61 -5.92 -11.49
CA SER A 255 1.19 -5.91 -12.84
C SER A 255 0.27 -5.24 -13.87
N GLN A 256 -1.05 -5.43 -13.77
CA GLN A 256 -2.04 -4.71 -14.58
C GLN A 256 -1.97 -3.20 -14.32
N ALA A 257 -1.85 -2.78 -13.06
CA ALA A 257 -1.73 -1.38 -12.70
C ALA A 257 -0.41 -0.76 -13.20
N LEU A 258 0.71 -1.47 -13.12
CA LEU A 258 1.99 -1.03 -13.71
C LEU A 258 1.87 -0.85 -15.22
N ALA A 259 1.31 -1.82 -15.93
CA ALA A 259 1.07 -1.70 -17.36
C ALA A 259 0.22 -0.47 -17.70
N ARG A 260 -0.86 -0.22 -16.93
CA ARG A 260 -1.71 0.97 -17.13
C ARG A 260 -0.96 2.28 -16.88
N LEU A 261 -0.15 2.36 -15.83
CA LEU A 261 0.67 3.54 -15.51
C LEU A 261 1.72 3.84 -16.58
N ASP A 262 2.22 2.79 -17.25
CA ASP A 262 3.12 2.89 -18.39
C ASP A 262 2.40 3.14 -19.73
N GLY A 263 1.08 3.34 -19.71
CA GLY A 263 0.27 3.62 -20.90
C GLY A 263 -0.02 2.39 -21.78
N ARG A 264 0.19 1.17 -21.27
CA ARG A 264 -0.08 -0.09 -21.95
C ARG A 264 -1.44 -0.68 -21.54
N ASP A 265 -2.00 -1.48 -22.44
CA ASP A 265 -3.28 -2.18 -22.28
C ASP A 265 -3.12 -3.69 -22.04
N HIS A 266 -1.88 -4.17 -21.92
CA HIS A 266 -1.54 -5.55 -21.65
C HIS A 266 -0.33 -5.68 -20.71
N VAL A 267 -0.33 -6.75 -19.92
CA VAL A 267 0.76 -7.08 -19.00
C VAL A 267 1.89 -7.81 -19.72
N THR A 268 3.12 -7.43 -19.41
CA THR A 268 4.34 -8.10 -19.86
C THR A 268 5.01 -8.88 -18.71
N PRO A 269 5.89 -9.85 -19.00
CA PRO A 269 6.68 -10.50 -17.95
C PRO A 269 7.55 -9.53 -17.14
N GLY A 270 7.94 -8.41 -17.73
CA GLY A 270 8.69 -7.34 -17.04
C GLY A 270 7.89 -6.72 -15.90
N ASP A 271 6.59 -6.48 -16.10
CA ASP A 271 5.70 -5.96 -15.05
C ASP A 271 5.60 -6.90 -13.86
N VAL A 272 5.50 -8.20 -14.15
CA VAL A 272 5.44 -9.25 -13.14
C VAL A 272 6.73 -9.28 -12.33
N ARG A 273 7.90 -9.26 -12.99
CA ARG A 273 9.21 -9.22 -12.31
C ARG A 273 9.37 -7.98 -11.45
N ARG A 274 8.97 -6.81 -11.96
CA ARG A 274 9.05 -5.52 -11.24
C ARG A 274 8.16 -5.50 -10.00
N ALA A 275 6.95 -6.04 -10.07
CA ALA A 275 6.04 -6.13 -8.93
C ALA A 275 6.40 -7.24 -7.92
N ALA A 276 7.08 -8.30 -8.36
CA ALA A 276 7.25 -9.53 -7.58
C ALA A 276 7.87 -9.31 -6.20
N SER A 277 8.96 -8.56 -6.09
CA SER A 277 9.62 -8.33 -4.79
C SER A 277 8.68 -7.62 -3.80
N ALA A 278 8.07 -6.52 -4.21
CA ALA A 278 7.16 -5.74 -3.36
C ALA A 278 5.87 -6.50 -2.97
N VAL A 279 5.38 -7.40 -3.84
CA VAL A 279 4.16 -8.18 -3.60
C VAL A 279 4.44 -9.42 -2.74
N LEU A 280 5.61 -10.05 -2.88
CA LEU A 280 5.88 -11.38 -2.34
C LEU A 280 6.78 -11.38 -1.08
N CYS A 281 7.58 -10.33 -0.83
CA CYS A 281 8.58 -10.34 0.24
C CYS A 281 7.99 -10.51 1.66
N HIS A 282 6.73 -10.10 1.89
CA HIS A 282 6.01 -10.34 3.15
C HIS A 282 5.09 -11.55 3.14
N ARG A 283 5.16 -12.35 2.07
CA ARG A 283 4.34 -13.55 1.87
C ARG A 283 5.18 -14.83 1.73
N VAL A 284 6.51 -14.69 1.74
CA VAL A 284 7.46 -15.80 1.73
C VAL A 284 8.21 -15.77 3.05
N PHE A 285 8.06 -16.84 3.83
CA PHE A 285 8.64 -16.95 5.16
C PHE A 285 9.76 -17.98 5.17
N PRO A 286 11.02 -17.58 5.37
CA PRO A 286 12.16 -18.49 5.39
C PRO A 286 12.11 -19.49 6.57
N ARG A 287 12.81 -20.61 6.42
CA ARG A 287 13.14 -21.53 7.52
C ARG A 287 14.22 -20.88 8.41
N GLY A 288 14.17 -21.12 9.73
CA GLY A 288 15.25 -20.72 10.64
C GLY A 288 15.02 -19.51 11.56
N GLY A 289 13.78 -19.07 11.80
CA GLY A 289 13.39 -18.19 12.92
C GLY A 289 13.89 -16.74 12.89
N GLY A 290 14.96 -16.43 12.17
CA GLY A 290 15.55 -15.08 12.04
C GLY A 290 15.50 -14.50 10.63
N GLY A 291 14.84 -15.17 9.68
CA GLY A 291 14.76 -14.73 8.28
C GLY A 291 13.81 -13.55 8.12
N GLY A 292 14.30 -12.35 8.39
CA GLY A 292 13.61 -11.09 8.11
C GLY A 292 13.34 -10.90 6.62
N THR A 293 12.74 -9.76 6.27
CA THR A 293 12.40 -9.37 4.90
C THR A 293 13.57 -9.53 3.93
N GLU A 294 14.81 -9.33 4.38
CA GLU A 294 16.02 -9.44 3.54
C GLU A 294 16.27 -10.88 3.06
N THR A 295 16.11 -11.88 3.93
CA THR A 295 16.24 -13.28 3.53
C THR A 295 15.13 -13.68 2.57
N ALA A 296 13.90 -13.18 2.78
CA ALA A 296 12.80 -13.40 1.85
C ALA A 296 13.09 -12.76 0.48
N SER A 297 13.64 -11.54 0.44
CA SER A 297 14.05 -10.87 -0.80
C SER A 297 15.12 -11.64 -1.56
N ALA A 298 16.17 -12.14 -0.87
CA ALA A 298 17.22 -12.95 -1.50
C ALA A 298 16.65 -14.24 -2.13
N ILE A 299 15.78 -14.95 -1.40
CA ILE A 299 15.10 -16.14 -1.94
C ILE A 299 14.24 -15.79 -3.17
N LEU A 300 13.57 -14.64 -3.14
CA LEU A 300 12.75 -14.19 -4.28
C LEU A 300 13.60 -13.87 -5.51
N GLU A 301 14.79 -13.28 -5.34
CA GLU A 301 15.72 -13.06 -6.45
C GLU A 301 16.19 -14.37 -7.08
N GLU A 302 16.50 -15.38 -6.27
CA GLU A 302 16.82 -16.73 -6.75
C GLU A 302 15.66 -17.34 -7.54
N VAL A 303 14.44 -17.28 -6.98
CA VAL A 303 13.23 -17.79 -7.63
C VAL A 303 12.96 -17.08 -8.96
N LEU A 304 13.05 -15.75 -8.99
CA LEU A 304 12.81 -14.97 -10.20
C LEU A 304 13.86 -15.27 -11.27
N SER A 305 15.11 -15.50 -10.88
CA SER A 305 16.19 -15.88 -11.79
C SER A 305 16.01 -17.29 -12.36
N ALA A 306 15.50 -18.22 -11.54
CA ALA A 306 15.28 -19.62 -11.94
C ALA A 306 14.04 -19.83 -12.81
N VAL A 307 12.97 -19.03 -12.64
CA VAL A 307 11.74 -19.18 -13.42
C VAL A 307 11.85 -18.39 -14.74
N PRO A 308 11.89 -19.06 -15.90
CA PRO A 308 12.03 -18.39 -17.18
C PRO A 308 10.76 -17.62 -17.54
N ALA A 309 10.94 -16.39 -18.02
CA ALA A 309 9.84 -15.60 -18.58
C ALA A 309 9.32 -16.28 -19.87
N PRO A 310 8.01 -16.21 -20.15
CA PRO A 310 7.48 -16.68 -21.42
C PRO A 310 8.05 -15.84 -22.57
N LEU A 311 8.22 -16.47 -23.73
CA LEU A 311 8.61 -15.83 -24.98
C LEU A 311 7.49 -14.97 -25.56
#